data_AF-A0A9E2IEJ1-F1
#
_entry.id   AF-A0A9E2IEJ1-F1
#
_cell.length_a   1.000
_cell.length_b   1.000
_cell.length_c   1.000
_cell.angle_alpha   90.00
_cell.angle_beta   90.00
_cell.angle_gamma   90.00
#
_symmetry.space_group_name_H-M   'P 1'
#
loop_
_entity.id
_entity.type
_entity.pdbx_description
1 polymer ?
#
loop_
_entity_poly.entity_id
_entity_poly.type
_entity_poly.pdbx_seq_one_letter_code
_entity_poly.pdbx_strand_id
1 'polypeptide(L)'
;GIEVKCKQARTQGLNRFLARRILVEKIETKILGKLSSEKQRIEKIRRQKRKRSKKSKEKMLADKKKQTQIKNLRKKISVHEE
;
A
#
# COMPACT_ATOMS: atom_id res chain seq x y z
N GLY A 1 -23.11 -1.44 -24.97
CA GLY A 1 -23.68 -1.23 -23.62
C GLY A 1 -22.87 -1.98 -22.58
N ILE A 2 -23.28 -2.01 -21.31
CA ILE A 2 -22.73 -2.95 -20.31
C ILE A 2 -23.63 -4.17 -20.28
N GLU A 3 -23.07 -5.35 -20.53
CA GLU A 3 -23.81 -6.61 -20.53
C GLU A 3 -23.47 -7.44 -19.30
N VAL A 4 -24.48 -8.12 -18.74
CA VAL A 4 -24.36 -8.96 -17.54
C VAL A 4 -25.12 -10.27 -17.76
N LYS A 5 -24.41 -11.39 -17.59
CA LYS A 5 -24.98 -12.74 -17.56
C LYS A 5 -25.01 -13.23 -16.12
N CYS A 6 -26.16 -13.68 -15.65
CA CYS A 6 -26.35 -14.23 -14.31
C CYS A 6 -26.95 -15.63 -14.39
N LYS A 7 -26.32 -16.60 -13.72
CA LYS A 7 -26.74 -18.01 -13.62
C LYS A 7 -26.52 -18.51 -12.18
N GLN A 8 -27.05 -17.79 -11.20
CA GLN A 8 -26.82 -18.07 -9.77
C GLN A 8 -27.96 -18.83 -9.10
N ALA A 9 -29.19 -18.64 -9.55
CA ALA A 9 -30.37 -19.25 -8.96
C ALA A 9 -31.10 -20.18 -9.94
N ARG A 10 -31.93 -21.09 -9.39
CA ARG A 10 -32.82 -21.96 -10.18
C ARG A 10 -33.96 -21.19 -10.85
N THR A 11 -34.40 -20.06 -10.27
CA THR A 11 -35.51 -19.27 -10.79
C THR A 11 -35.03 -18.07 -11.61
N GLN A 12 -35.75 -17.77 -12.69
CA GLN A 12 -35.43 -16.65 -13.58
C GLN A 12 -35.60 -15.29 -12.88
N GLY A 13 -36.60 -15.16 -12.00
CA GLY A 13 -36.87 -13.92 -11.25
C GLY A 13 -35.69 -13.51 -10.36
N LEU A 14 -35.13 -14.47 -9.63
CA LEU A 14 -33.97 -14.21 -8.77
C LEU A 14 -32.72 -13.89 -9.59
N ASN A 15 -32.49 -14.59 -10.70
CA ASN A 15 -31.41 -14.25 -11.64
C ASN A 15 -31.57 -12.85 -12.25
N ARG A 16 -32.81 -12.40 -12.54
CA ARG A 16 -33.07 -11.02 -13.01
C ARG A 16 -32.71 -9.99 -11.95
N PHE A 17 -33.12 -10.20 -10.70
CA PHE A 17 -32.79 -9.31 -9.60
C PHE A 17 -31.27 -9.19 -9.40
N LEU A 18 -30.56 -10.32 -9.34
CA LEU A 18 -29.11 -10.37 -9.18
C LEU A 18 -28.38 -9.72 -10.37
N ALA A 19 -28.83 -9.98 -11.60
CA ALA A 19 -28.27 -9.36 -12.79
C ALA A 19 -28.40 -7.84 -12.77
N ARG A 20 -29.53 -7.29 -12.33
CA ARG A 20 -29.73 -5.84 -12.17
C ARG A 20 -28.80 -5.26 -11.12
N ARG A 21 -28.61 -5.93 -9.99
CA ARG A 21 -27.68 -5.49 -8.94
C ARG A 21 -26.24 -5.41 -9.46
N ILE A 22 -25.77 -6.46 -10.13
CA ILE A 22 -24.44 -6.51 -10.75
C ILE A 22 -24.28 -5.42 -11.82
N LEU A 23 -25.33 -5.17 -12.60
CA LEU A 23 -25.31 -4.12 -13.63
C LEU A 23 -25.14 -2.73 -13.01
N VAL A 24 -25.88 -2.43 -11.94
CA VAL A 24 -25.77 -1.16 -11.20
C VAL A 24 -24.36 -1.03 -10.60
N GLU A 25 -23.85 -2.06 -9.93
CA GLU A 25 -22.49 -2.07 -9.39
C GLU A 25 -21.44 -1.82 -10.50
N LYS A 26 -21.58 -2.42 -11.68
CA LYS A 26 -20.69 -2.17 -12.83
C LYS A 26 -20.79 -0.74 -13.37
N ILE A 27 -21.97 -0.14 -13.37
CA ILE A 27 -22.17 1.25 -13.77
C ILE A 27 -21.54 2.18 -12.73
N GLU A 28 -21.81 1.95 -11.45
CA GLU A 28 -21.24 2.72 -10.34
C GLU A 28 -19.73 2.62 -10.30
N THR A 29 -19.16 1.42 -10.42
CA THR A 29 -17.70 1.25 -10.53
C THR A 29 -17.11 1.91 -11.77
N LYS A 30 -17.80 1.95 -12.91
CA LYS A 30 -17.29 2.67 -14.09
C LYS A 30 -17.28 4.19 -13.87
N ILE A 31 -18.27 4.71 -13.15
CA ILE A 31 -18.42 6.14 -12.84
C ILE A 31 -17.46 6.54 -11.69
N LEU A 32 -17.55 5.84 -10.56
CA LEU A 32 -16.85 6.11 -9.29
C LEU A 32 -15.50 5.42 -9.17
N GLY A 33 -15.26 4.32 -9.87
CA GLY A 33 -13.97 3.58 -9.81
C GLY A 33 -12.80 4.39 -10.37
N LYS A 34 -13.07 5.32 -11.30
CA LYS A 34 -12.08 6.34 -11.70
C LYS A 34 -11.73 7.26 -10.53
N LEU A 35 -12.72 7.68 -9.73
CA LEU A 35 -12.50 8.50 -8.54
C LEU A 35 -11.77 7.71 -7.43
N SER A 36 -12.07 6.42 -7.28
CA SER A 36 -11.43 5.55 -6.28
C SER A 36 -9.96 5.23 -6.62
N SER A 37 -9.68 4.87 -7.87
CA SER A 37 -8.31 4.61 -8.34
C SER A 37 -7.43 5.87 -8.27
N GLU A 38 -7.99 7.03 -8.64
CA GLU A 38 -7.27 8.30 -8.54
C GLU A 38 -7.03 8.71 -7.08
N LYS A 39 -8.02 8.51 -6.19
CA LYS A 39 -7.83 8.70 -4.73
C LYS A 39 -6.75 7.77 -4.17
N GLN A 40 -6.72 6.49 -4.56
CA GLN A 40 -5.69 5.55 -4.15
C GLN A 40 -4.29 5.96 -4.66
N ARG A 41 -4.19 6.44 -5.90
CA ARG A 41 -2.94 6.95 -6.48
C ARG A 41 -2.43 8.17 -5.72
N ILE A 42 -3.30 9.15 -5.45
CA ILE A 42 -2.98 10.36 -4.68
C ILE A 42 -2.55 9.99 -3.25
N GLU A 43 -3.27 9.06 -2.60
CA GLU A 43 -2.94 8.62 -1.26
C GLU A 43 -1.59 7.86 -1.22
N LYS A 44 -1.31 7.01 -2.22
CA LYS A 44 0.00 6.34 -2.37
C LYS A 44 1.12 7.36 -2.49
N ILE A 45 0.97 8.40 -3.31
CA ILE A 45 1.95 9.49 -3.45
C ILE A 45 2.11 10.24 -2.12
N ARG A 46 1.01 10.56 -1.41
CA ARG A 46 1.05 11.20 -0.10
C ARG A 46 1.77 10.36 0.95
N ARG A 47 1.53 9.05 0.99
CA ARG A 47 2.23 8.09 1.87
C ARG A 47 3.72 8.02 1.56
N GLN A 48 4.09 7.99 0.27
CA GLN A 48 5.50 8.01 -0.16
C GLN A 48 6.20 9.32 0.20
N LYS A 49 5.52 10.47 0.07
CA LYS A 49 6.06 11.79 0.43
C LYS A 49 6.03 12.09 1.93
N ARG A 50 5.53 11.18 2.78
CA ARG A 50 5.33 11.41 4.22
C ARG A 50 6.68 11.47 4.94
N LYS A 51 7.09 12.68 5.34
CA LYS A 51 8.40 12.95 5.96
C LYS A 51 8.64 12.23 7.30
N ARG A 52 7.60 11.89 8.07
CA ARG A 52 7.74 11.27 9.41
C ARG A 52 8.36 9.87 9.36
N SER A 53 7.97 9.05 8.38
CA SER A 53 8.56 7.71 8.18
C SER A 53 10.03 7.80 7.77
N LYS A 54 10.35 8.73 6.86
CA LYS A 54 11.73 9.03 6.45
C LYS A 54 12.59 9.48 7.64
N LYS A 55 12.13 10.46 8.42
CA LYS A 55 12.83 10.96 9.63
C LYS A 55 13.08 9.85 10.65
N SER A 56 12.10 8.97 10.89
CA SER A 56 12.25 7.85 11.82
C SER A 56 13.34 6.86 11.35
N LYS A 57 13.36 6.54 10.06
CA LYS A 57 14.39 5.68 9.45
C LYS A 57 15.78 6.33 9.51
N GLU A 58 15.88 7.63 9.23
CA GLU A 58 17.12 8.40 9.32
C GLU A 58 17.68 8.44 10.75
N LYS A 59 16.82 8.71 11.74
CA LYS A 59 17.21 8.69 13.16
C LYS A 59 17.78 7.32 13.56
N MET A 60 17.07 6.23 13.22
CA MET A 60 17.54 4.87 13.49
C MET A 60 18.91 4.59 12.86
N LEU A 61 19.13 5.01 11.62
CA LEU A 61 20.41 4.84 10.92
C LEU A 61 21.54 5.65 11.60
N ALA A 62 21.25 6.88 12.02
CA ALA A 62 22.21 7.71 12.74
C ALA A 62 22.62 7.08 14.08
N ASP A 63 21.64 6.59 14.84
CA ASP A 63 21.88 5.93 16.13
C ASP A 63 22.75 4.65 15.95
N LYS A 64 22.47 3.85 14.92
CA LYS A 64 23.30 2.68 14.58
C LYS A 64 24.75 3.07 14.25
N LYS A 65 24.95 4.12 13.44
CA LYS A 65 26.30 4.61 13.09
C LYS A 65 27.07 5.04 14.33
N LYS A 66 26.43 5.81 15.21
CA LYS A 66 27.03 6.26 16.48
C LYS A 66 27.45 5.06 17.34
N GLN A 67 26.59 4.04 17.44
CA GLN A 67 26.90 2.84 18.23
C GLN A 67 28.08 2.05 17.65
N THR A 68 28.15 1.91 16.33
CA THR A 68 29.28 1.25 15.66
C THR A 68 30.59 2.01 15.89
N GLN A 69 30.59 3.35 15.81
CA GLN A 69 31.76 4.17 16.11
C GLN A 69 32.24 3.96 17.55
N ILE A 70 31.33 4.00 18.52
CA ILE A 70 31.65 3.72 19.94
C ILE A 70 32.25 2.33 20.10
N LYS A 71 31.70 1.30 19.45
CA LYS A 71 32.23 -0.07 19.51
C LYS A 71 33.62 -0.20 18.89
N ASN A 72 33.87 0.48 17.78
CA ASN A 72 35.19 0.49 17.15
C ASN A 72 36.24 1.15 18.05
N LEU A 73 35.90 2.26 18.71
CA LEU A 73 36.80 2.93 19.66
C LEU A 73 37.10 2.10 20.91
N ARG A 74 36.20 1.16 21.27
CA ARG A 74 36.39 0.22 22.38
C ARG A 74 37.10 -1.08 21.96
N LYS A 75 37.40 -1.29 20.68
CA LYS A 75 38.14 -2.48 20.27
C LYS A 75 39.52 -2.45 20.93
N LYS A 76 39.95 -3.61 21.40
CA LYS A 76 41.30 -3.80 21.93
C LYS A 76 42.29 -3.38 20.83
N ILE A 77 43.15 -2.43 21.14
CA ILE A 77 44.25 -2.06 20.26
C ILE A 77 45.21 -3.26 20.26
N SER A 78 45.36 -3.91 19.11
CA SER A 78 46.46 -4.84 18.90
C SER A 78 47.69 -3.99 18.61
N VAL A 79 48.49 -3.72 19.64
CA VAL A 79 49.82 -3.18 19.43
C VAL A 79 50.63 -4.33 18.83
N HIS A 80 50.94 -4.25 17.53
CA HIS A 80 52.10 -4.96 16.99
C HIS A 80 53.25 -3.95 17.08
N GLU A 81 54.10 -4.14 18.09
CA GLU A 81 55.43 -3.56 18.14
C GLU A 81 56.31 -4.37 17.19
N GLU A 82 56.73 -3.73 16.08
CA GLU A 82 58.05 -3.90 15.45
C GLU A 82 58.50 -2.55 14.87
#